data_AF-A0AAD6CTL5-F1
#
_entry.id   AF-A0AAD6CTL5-F1
#
_cell.length_a   1.000
_cell.length_b   1.000
_cell.length_c   1.000
_cell.angle_alpha   90.00
_cell.angle_beta   90.00
_cell.angle_gamma   90.00
#
_symmetry.space_group_name_H-M   'P 1'
#
loop_
_entity.id
_entity.type
_entity.pdbx_description
1 polymer ?
#
loop_
_entity_poly.entity_id
_entity_poly.type
_entity_poly.pdbx_seq_one_letter_code
_entity_poly.pdbx_strand_id
1 'polypeptide(L)'
;MANKDYSNTYHEAIHTLRKSFGVDGNSVKFELIPTVMCLALAEMMIPDSAAAIAEHIKAAGLLFQAYGPDACKEGFGHKLFAGFRPLLTMQAIQQRQPVFLALPAWIDTPFSRFDPSLMQQLLNEAVMLPSLLHQADTVVENPELSSQPDRVEQILDIFINFASRLDNFETVLCADGCPPYWPHGDAKDAPLPFWYPNITLANAFTYLWALKIIYMGEMKRLSTYLPRDSPKDSLSPGRLHLSLAENDLLMVVLARQIQLSMEYLLQDEMELFGPSSTFFPLKVAYQIFKMDKVGFKVEIACIEKYLDVLDDKGLLSARSFVFGR
;
A
#
# COMPACT_ATOMS: atom_id res chain seq x y z
N MET A 1 15.33 -7.03 -31.96
CA MET A 1 14.71 -5.97 -32.76
C MET A 1 13.49 -5.34 -32.07
N ALA A 2 12.64 -6.10 -31.35
CA ALA A 2 11.47 -5.57 -30.63
C ALA A 2 11.81 -4.55 -29.50
N ASN A 3 12.93 -4.72 -28.78
CA ASN A 3 13.27 -3.88 -27.61
C ASN A 3 13.58 -2.40 -27.95
N LYS A 4 13.90 -2.08 -29.22
CA LYS A 4 14.27 -0.71 -29.64
C LYS A 4 13.04 0.15 -29.99
N ASP A 5 11.92 -0.49 -30.31
CA ASP A 5 10.70 0.17 -30.79
C ASP A 5 9.83 0.69 -29.62
N TYR A 6 9.76 -0.08 -28.53
CA TYR A 6 9.07 0.32 -27.30
C TYR A 6 9.73 1.53 -26.62
N SER A 7 11.07 1.57 -26.59
CA SER A 7 11.81 2.71 -26.01
C SER A 7 11.58 4.01 -26.79
N ASN A 8 11.51 3.94 -28.13
CA ASN A 8 11.20 5.12 -28.96
C ASN A 8 9.77 5.61 -28.73
N THR A 9 8.80 4.70 -28.73
CA THR A 9 7.38 5.01 -28.47
C THR A 9 7.20 5.64 -27.08
N TYR A 10 7.89 5.09 -26.07
CA TYR A 10 7.88 5.62 -24.70
C TYR A 10 8.44 7.04 -24.62
N HIS A 11 9.59 7.28 -25.26
CA HIS A 11 10.19 8.62 -25.33
C HIS A 11 9.31 9.63 -26.06
N GLU A 12 8.69 9.22 -27.16
CA GLU A 12 7.73 10.06 -27.90
C GLU A 12 6.50 10.40 -27.07
N ALA A 13 5.97 9.44 -26.30
CA ALA A 13 4.83 9.66 -25.40
C ALA A 13 5.16 10.69 -24.31
N ILE A 14 6.31 10.56 -23.63
CA ILE A 14 6.77 11.55 -22.65
C ILE A 14 6.95 12.93 -23.28
N HIS A 15 7.58 12.99 -24.46
CA HIS A 15 7.84 14.26 -25.12
C HIS A 15 6.54 14.96 -25.55
N THR A 16 5.58 14.18 -26.05
CA THR A 16 4.24 14.68 -26.41
C THR A 16 3.47 15.16 -25.18
N LEU A 17 3.52 14.40 -24.09
CA LEU A 17 2.94 14.79 -22.80
C LEU A 17 3.54 16.11 -22.30
N ARG A 18 4.87 16.26 -22.32
CA ARG A 18 5.55 17.51 -21.93
C ARG A 18 5.12 18.70 -22.79
N LYS A 19 5.02 18.51 -24.11
CA LYS A 19 4.51 19.56 -25.01
C LYS A 19 3.07 19.95 -24.68
N SER A 20 2.23 18.99 -24.32
CA SER A 20 0.82 19.27 -23.96
C SER A 20 0.66 20.13 -22.71
N PHE A 21 1.66 20.17 -21.83
CA PHE A 21 1.70 21.09 -20.68
C PHE A 21 2.27 22.48 -21.02
N GLY A 22 3.06 22.59 -22.11
CA GLY A 22 3.75 23.82 -22.49
C GLY A 22 3.04 24.68 -23.54
N VAL A 23 1.95 24.17 -24.14
CA VAL A 23 1.20 24.86 -25.21
C VAL A 23 -0.13 25.33 -24.63
N ASP A 24 -0.24 26.66 -24.51
CA ASP A 24 -1.42 27.45 -24.14
C ASP A 24 -1.83 27.40 -22.66
N GLY A 25 -1.93 28.58 -22.04
CA GLY A 25 -2.46 28.79 -20.68
C GLY A 25 -3.96 28.49 -20.51
N ASN A 26 -4.51 27.57 -21.30
CA ASN A 26 -5.89 27.12 -21.28
C ASN A 26 -5.98 25.65 -20.88
N SER A 27 -6.79 25.40 -19.84
CA SER A 27 -7.21 24.13 -19.24
C SER A 27 -6.41 22.88 -19.61
N VAL A 28 -5.76 22.29 -18.60
CA VAL A 28 -5.30 20.90 -18.61
C VAL A 28 -6.42 20.01 -19.19
N LYS A 29 -6.06 19.08 -20.11
CA LYS A 29 -7.00 18.17 -20.77
C LYS A 29 -7.18 16.87 -19.99
N PHE A 30 -8.43 16.40 -19.83
CA PHE A 30 -8.75 15.27 -18.95
C PHE A 30 -8.08 13.98 -19.44
N GLU A 31 -7.87 13.89 -20.76
CA GLU A 31 -7.17 12.82 -21.46
C GLU A 31 -5.68 12.67 -21.04
N LEU A 32 -5.12 13.66 -20.34
CA LEU A 32 -3.77 13.54 -19.77
C LEU A 32 -3.72 12.58 -18.57
N ILE A 33 -4.82 12.40 -17.83
CA ILE A 33 -4.89 11.45 -16.71
C ILE A 33 -4.58 10.02 -17.18
N PRO A 34 -5.36 9.42 -18.12
CA PRO A 34 -5.07 8.06 -18.57
C PRO A 34 -3.69 7.95 -19.22
N THR A 35 -3.21 9.01 -19.90
CA THR A 35 -1.86 9.02 -20.48
C THR A 35 -0.78 8.85 -19.39
N VAL A 36 -0.85 9.64 -18.32
CA VAL A 36 0.09 9.55 -17.19
C VAL A 36 -0.04 8.22 -16.45
N MET A 37 -1.26 7.72 -16.27
CA MET A 37 -1.49 6.40 -15.66
C MET A 37 -0.89 5.27 -16.50
N CYS A 38 -1.03 5.31 -17.83
CA CYS A 38 -0.40 4.34 -18.73
C CYS A 38 1.13 4.41 -18.66
N LEU A 39 1.72 5.60 -18.53
CA LEU A 39 3.17 5.75 -18.31
C LEU A 39 3.58 5.13 -16.97
N ALA A 40 2.82 5.34 -15.89
CA ALA A 40 3.09 4.69 -14.61
C ALA A 40 3.10 3.15 -14.71
N LEU A 41 2.16 2.57 -15.47
CA LEU A 41 2.10 1.13 -15.71
C LEU A 41 3.23 0.65 -16.63
N ALA A 42 3.58 1.42 -17.66
CA ALA A 42 4.70 1.11 -18.54
C ALA A 42 6.03 1.09 -17.78
N GLU A 43 6.22 1.99 -16.81
CA GLU A 43 7.42 2.00 -15.95
C GLU A 43 7.53 0.75 -15.08
N MET A 44 6.43 0.02 -14.80
CA MET A 44 6.51 -1.28 -14.13
C MET A 44 7.23 -2.34 -14.98
N MET A 45 7.22 -2.15 -16.30
CA MET A 45 7.87 -3.02 -17.27
C MET A 45 9.32 -2.60 -17.58
N ILE A 46 9.78 -1.50 -16.98
CA ILE A 46 11.13 -0.97 -17.18
C ILE A 46 11.97 -1.31 -15.94
N PRO A 47 13.14 -1.97 -16.11
CA PRO A 47 14.03 -2.27 -14.99
C PRO A 47 14.41 -1.00 -14.21
N ASP A 48 14.50 -1.11 -12.89
CA ASP A 48 14.98 -0.05 -11.98
C ASP A 48 14.23 1.28 -12.06
N SER A 49 12.95 1.26 -12.49
CA SER A 49 12.15 2.47 -12.70
C SER A 49 11.23 2.86 -11.53
N ALA A 50 11.50 2.36 -10.31
CA ALA A 50 10.66 2.65 -9.14
C ALA A 50 10.47 4.17 -8.88
N ALA A 51 11.51 4.97 -9.10
CA ALA A 51 11.42 6.43 -8.95
C ALA A 51 10.53 7.08 -10.02
N ALA A 52 10.56 6.60 -11.27
CA ALA A 52 9.72 7.13 -12.32
C ALA A 52 8.24 6.75 -12.11
N ILE A 53 7.97 5.52 -11.67
CA ILE A 53 6.63 5.10 -11.23
C ILE A 53 6.07 6.08 -10.20
N ALA A 54 6.85 6.42 -9.18
CA ALA A 54 6.46 7.38 -8.14
C ALA A 54 6.12 8.77 -8.71
N GLU A 55 6.93 9.29 -9.64
CA GLU A 55 6.68 10.59 -10.27
C GLU A 55 5.43 10.58 -11.17
N HIS A 56 5.17 9.49 -11.90
CA HIS A 56 3.94 9.36 -12.68
C HIS A 56 2.69 9.22 -11.79
N ILE A 57 2.79 8.47 -10.69
CA ILE A 57 1.70 8.39 -9.70
C ILE A 57 1.39 9.78 -9.14
N LYS A 58 2.42 10.53 -8.75
CA LYS A 58 2.29 11.90 -8.25
C LYS A 58 1.66 12.82 -9.30
N ALA A 59 2.10 12.75 -10.56
CA ALA A 59 1.55 13.53 -11.65
C ALA A 59 0.06 13.24 -11.86
N ALA A 60 -0.36 11.96 -11.85
CA ALA A 60 -1.78 11.60 -11.94
C ALA A 60 -2.58 12.16 -10.75
N GLY A 61 -2.03 12.10 -9.53
CA GLY A 61 -2.65 12.68 -8.34
C GLY A 61 -2.84 14.20 -8.43
N LEU A 62 -1.88 14.93 -9.00
CA LEU A 62 -2.00 16.36 -9.26
C LEU A 62 -3.07 16.67 -10.31
N LEU A 63 -3.17 15.85 -11.36
CA LEU A 63 -4.22 15.99 -12.38
C LEU A 63 -5.60 15.76 -11.78
N PHE A 64 -5.81 14.70 -10.98
CA PHE A 64 -7.08 14.48 -10.29
C PHE A 64 -7.46 15.68 -9.42
N GLN A 65 -6.52 16.21 -8.62
CA GLN A 65 -6.77 17.41 -7.82
C GLN A 65 -7.17 18.62 -8.65
N ALA A 66 -6.57 18.82 -9.83
CA ALA A 66 -6.90 19.94 -10.71
C ALA A 66 -8.34 19.88 -11.26
N TYR A 67 -8.88 18.68 -11.50
CA TYR A 67 -10.30 18.52 -11.92
C TYR A 67 -11.27 18.47 -10.75
N GLY A 68 -10.80 18.08 -9.56
CA GLY A 68 -11.63 17.91 -8.39
C GLY A 68 -12.40 16.58 -8.36
N PRO A 69 -13.01 16.28 -7.20
CA PRO A 69 -13.63 14.98 -6.95
C PRO A 69 -14.91 14.74 -7.78
N ASP A 70 -15.62 15.80 -8.19
CA ASP A 70 -16.81 15.71 -9.05
C ASP A 70 -16.52 15.06 -10.41
N ALA A 71 -15.32 15.26 -10.96
CA ALA A 71 -14.90 14.62 -12.20
C ALA A 71 -14.75 13.09 -12.08
N CYS A 72 -14.70 12.58 -10.84
CA CYS A 72 -14.50 11.17 -10.51
C CYS A 72 -15.79 10.47 -10.04
N LYS A 73 -16.95 11.15 -10.08
CA LYS A 73 -18.21 10.58 -9.59
C LYS A 73 -18.87 9.56 -10.51
N GLU A 74 -18.55 9.61 -11.81
CA GLU A 74 -19.17 8.72 -12.79
C GLU A 74 -18.33 8.47 -14.05
N GLY A 75 -18.82 7.55 -14.88
CA GLY A 75 -18.28 7.30 -16.20
C GLY A 75 -16.82 6.87 -16.21
N PHE A 76 -16.07 7.40 -17.17
CA PHE A 76 -14.66 7.07 -17.36
C PHE A 76 -13.76 7.61 -16.23
N GLY A 77 -14.03 8.83 -15.74
CA GLY A 77 -13.27 9.44 -14.65
C GLY A 77 -13.35 8.65 -13.35
N HIS A 78 -14.53 8.12 -13.00
CA HIS A 78 -14.69 7.23 -11.86
C HIS A 78 -13.83 5.96 -11.98
N LYS A 79 -13.85 5.30 -13.14
CA LYS A 79 -13.07 4.07 -13.36
C LYS A 79 -11.57 4.32 -13.22
N LEU A 80 -11.08 5.41 -13.80
CA LEU A 80 -9.67 5.80 -13.68
C LEU A 80 -9.30 6.09 -12.22
N PHE A 81 -10.12 6.89 -11.53
CA PHE A 81 -9.90 7.21 -10.13
C PHE A 81 -9.89 5.95 -9.25
N ALA A 82 -10.94 5.14 -9.31
CA ALA A 82 -11.06 3.93 -8.50
C ALA A 82 -9.91 2.94 -8.78
N GLY A 83 -9.52 2.75 -10.04
CA GLY A 83 -8.43 1.85 -10.42
C GLY A 83 -7.05 2.34 -9.97
N PHE A 84 -6.82 3.66 -9.93
CA PHE A 84 -5.51 4.24 -9.59
C PHE A 84 -5.36 4.64 -8.12
N ARG A 85 -6.47 4.77 -7.39
CA ARG A 85 -6.49 5.11 -5.97
C ARG A 85 -5.59 4.22 -5.10
N PRO A 86 -5.51 2.88 -5.27
CA PRO A 86 -4.57 2.06 -4.51
C PRO A 86 -3.12 2.54 -4.65
N LEU A 87 -2.67 2.84 -5.88
CA LEU A 87 -1.31 3.29 -6.15
C LEU A 87 -1.02 4.65 -5.50
N LEU A 88 -1.96 5.60 -5.59
CA LEU A 88 -1.85 6.91 -4.94
C LEU A 88 -1.73 6.78 -3.42
N THR A 89 -2.59 5.96 -2.80
CA THR A 89 -2.57 5.75 -1.34
C THR A 89 -1.28 5.07 -0.90
N MET A 90 -0.86 3.99 -1.58
CA MET A 90 0.37 3.28 -1.21
C MET A 90 1.61 4.15 -1.41
N GLN A 91 1.67 4.94 -2.47
CA GLN A 91 2.76 5.88 -2.70
C GLN A 91 2.85 6.92 -1.57
N ALA A 92 1.72 7.46 -1.13
CA ALA A 92 1.67 8.40 -0.02
C ALA A 92 2.11 7.76 1.31
N ILE A 93 1.72 6.51 1.57
CA ILE A 93 2.18 5.73 2.74
C ILE A 93 3.70 5.56 2.70
N GLN A 94 4.25 5.17 1.54
CA GLN A 94 5.69 4.98 1.37
C GLN A 94 6.49 6.29 1.54
N GLN A 95 5.95 7.40 1.05
CA GLN A 95 6.55 8.72 1.21
C GLN A 95 6.29 9.34 2.58
N ARG A 96 5.37 8.76 3.36
CA ARG A 96 4.94 9.26 4.67
C ARG A 96 4.49 10.72 4.57
N GLN A 97 3.74 11.02 3.50
CA GLN A 97 3.23 12.36 3.21
C GLN A 97 1.69 12.36 3.16
N PRO A 98 1.03 13.37 3.76
CA PRO A 98 -0.42 13.52 3.63
C PRO A 98 -0.88 13.50 2.18
N VAL A 99 -2.06 12.93 1.95
CA VAL A 99 -2.64 12.77 0.60
C VAL A 99 -4.03 13.38 0.54
N PHE A 100 -4.35 14.05 -0.57
CA PHE A 100 -5.65 14.68 -0.81
C PHE A 100 -6.83 13.70 -0.72
N LEU A 101 -6.57 12.40 -0.92
CA LEU A 101 -7.54 11.32 -0.81
C LEU A 101 -8.13 11.16 0.59
N ALA A 102 -7.49 11.73 1.62
CA ALA A 102 -8.01 11.75 2.99
C ALA A 102 -9.06 12.84 3.23
N LEU A 103 -9.26 13.78 2.30
CA LEU A 103 -10.27 14.81 2.43
C LEU A 103 -11.67 14.21 2.23
N PRO A 104 -12.70 14.61 3.01
CA PRO A 104 -14.04 14.03 2.92
C PRO A 104 -14.62 14.05 1.50
N ALA A 105 -14.44 15.14 0.76
CA ALA A 105 -14.90 15.24 -0.62
C ALA A 105 -14.30 14.17 -1.55
N TRP A 106 -13.09 13.68 -1.27
CA TRP A 106 -12.44 12.62 -2.05
C TRP A 106 -12.78 11.20 -1.59
N ILE A 107 -13.39 11.07 -0.40
CA ILE A 107 -13.93 9.81 0.12
C ILE A 107 -15.36 9.62 -0.37
N ASP A 108 -16.19 10.67 -0.26
CA ASP A 108 -17.64 10.57 -0.47
C ASP A 108 -18.04 10.81 -1.93
N THR A 109 -17.56 11.89 -2.55
CA THR A 109 -18.07 12.33 -3.86
C THR A 109 -17.79 11.32 -4.99
N PRO A 110 -16.59 10.72 -5.14
CA PRO A 110 -16.33 9.75 -6.19
C PRO A 110 -17.20 8.49 -6.10
N PHE A 111 -17.67 8.13 -4.90
CA PHE A 111 -18.51 6.95 -4.63
C PHE A 111 -19.97 7.31 -4.34
N SER A 112 -20.38 8.56 -4.61
CA SER A 112 -21.77 9.02 -4.35
C SER A 112 -22.84 8.34 -5.21
N ARG A 113 -22.45 7.64 -6.28
CA ARG A 113 -23.35 6.95 -7.22
C ARG A 113 -23.13 5.44 -7.30
N PHE A 114 -22.10 4.92 -6.64
CA PHE A 114 -21.69 3.52 -6.71
C PHE A 114 -21.23 3.06 -5.34
N ASP A 115 -21.68 1.88 -4.93
CA ASP A 115 -21.19 1.31 -3.69
C ASP A 115 -19.70 0.97 -3.83
N PRO A 116 -18.84 1.45 -2.90
CA PRO A 116 -17.43 1.15 -2.94
C PRO A 116 -17.20 -0.34 -2.75
N SER A 117 -16.36 -0.94 -3.59
CA SER A 117 -15.90 -2.33 -3.38
C SER A 117 -15.16 -2.46 -2.05
N LEU A 118 -14.99 -3.68 -1.55
CA LEU A 118 -14.26 -3.95 -0.30
C LEU A 118 -12.86 -3.32 -0.31
N MET A 119 -12.16 -3.38 -1.44
CA MET A 119 -10.86 -2.72 -1.59
C MET A 119 -10.97 -1.20 -1.46
N GLN A 120 -12.01 -0.58 -2.02
CA GLN A 120 -12.21 0.87 -1.91
C GLN A 120 -12.60 1.29 -0.48
N GLN A 121 -13.35 0.45 0.24
CA GLN A 121 -13.66 0.67 1.65
C GLN A 121 -12.40 0.58 2.53
N LEU A 122 -11.54 -0.42 2.30
CA LEU A 122 -10.23 -0.50 2.97
C LEU A 122 -9.39 0.77 2.71
N LEU A 123 -9.39 1.26 1.47
CA LEU A 123 -8.68 2.48 1.11
C LEU A 123 -9.24 3.72 1.80
N ASN A 124 -10.55 3.78 2.10
CA ASN A 124 -11.13 4.88 2.89
C ASN A 124 -10.52 4.96 4.29
N GLU A 125 -10.20 3.82 4.91
CA GLU A 125 -9.48 3.81 6.18
C GLU A 125 -8.00 4.14 5.95
N ALA A 126 -7.36 3.50 4.97
CA ALA A 126 -5.92 3.59 4.74
C ALA A 126 -5.42 5.00 4.38
N VAL A 127 -6.24 5.85 3.74
CA VAL A 127 -5.83 7.20 3.31
C VAL A 127 -5.44 8.12 4.47
N MET A 128 -5.82 7.81 5.71
CA MET A 128 -5.39 8.60 6.86
C MET A 128 -4.00 8.21 7.38
N LEU A 129 -3.54 6.98 7.12
CA LEU A 129 -2.25 6.49 7.59
C LEU A 129 -1.07 7.38 7.18
N PRO A 130 -0.93 7.86 5.92
CA PRO A 130 0.16 8.76 5.54
C PRO A 130 0.31 10.00 6.43
N SER A 131 -0.80 10.61 6.83
CA SER A 131 -0.81 11.77 7.72
C SER A 131 -0.36 11.41 9.13
N LEU A 132 -0.73 10.22 9.63
CA LEU A 132 -0.27 9.71 10.93
C LEU A 132 1.22 9.43 10.93
N LEU A 133 1.74 8.82 9.87
CA LEU A 133 3.17 8.58 9.67
C LEU A 133 3.95 9.91 9.66
N HIS A 134 3.46 10.90 8.92
CA HIS A 134 4.05 12.23 8.85
C HIS A 134 4.11 12.93 10.23
N GLN A 135 3.02 12.85 11.00
CA GLN A 135 2.97 13.42 12.35
C GLN A 135 3.93 12.72 13.30
N ALA A 136 4.01 11.38 13.22
CA ALA A 136 4.95 10.59 14.01
C ALA A 136 6.40 10.99 13.71
N ASP A 137 6.75 11.21 12.44
CA ASP A 137 8.08 11.68 12.05
C ASP A 137 8.35 13.08 12.57
N THR A 138 7.40 14.00 12.41
CA THR A 138 7.53 15.39 12.89
C THR A 138 7.81 15.44 14.39
N VAL A 139 7.15 14.58 15.18
CA VAL A 139 7.40 14.50 16.62
C VAL A 139 8.76 13.88 16.93
N VAL A 140 9.13 12.80 16.24
CA VAL A 140 10.39 12.09 16.50
C VAL A 140 11.63 12.89 16.05
N GLU A 141 11.55 13.59 14.93
CA GLU A 141 12.64 14.41 14.39
C GLU A 141 12.85 15.70 15.17
N ASN A 142 11.89 16.11 16.00
CA ASN A 142 11.98 17.26 16.87
C ASN A 142 12.27 16.83 18.33
N PRO A 143 13.49 17.04 18.86
CA PRO A 143 13.84 16.66 20.23
C PRO A 143 12.93 17.29 21.31
N GLU A 144 12.44 18.51 21.08
CA GLU A 144 11.55 19.19 22.04
C GLU A 144 10.18 18.52 22.09
N LEU A 145 9.67 18.04 20.96
CA LEU A 145 8.38 17.34 20.88
C LEU A 145 8.49 15.89 21.35
N SER A 146 9.52 15.17 20.93
CA SER A 146 9.74 13.77 21.33
C SER A 146 10.04 13.61 22.81
N SER A 147 10.56 14.66 23.47
CA SER A 147 10.75 14.69 24.92
C SER A 147 9.48 14.95 25.73
N GLN A 148 8.35 15.28 25.08
CA GLN A 148 7.05 15.51 25.72
C GLN A 148 6.18 14.24 25.64
N PRO A 149 6.01 13.49 26.75
CA PRO A 149 5.25 12.23 26.73
C PRO A 149 3.82 12.41 26.21
N ASP A 150 3.12 13.48 26.63
CA ASP A 150 1.75 13.79 26.22
C ASP A 150 1.58 13.87 24.68
N ARG A 151 2.61 14.37 23.97
CA ARG A 151 2.58 14.46 22.50
C ARG A 151 2.72 13.10 21.83
N VAL A 152 3.62 12.27 22.37
CA VAL A 152 3.81 10.90 21.89
C VAL A 152 2.57 10.04 22.19
N GLU A 153 2.01 10.16 23.40
CA GLU A 153 0.76 9.49 23.80
C GLU A 153 -0.42 9.91 22.91
N GLN A 154 -0.55 11.20 22.59
CA GLN A 154 -1.59 11.68 21.68
C GLN A 154 -1.50 11.02 20.30
N ILE A 155 -0.30 10.88 19.73
CA ILE A 155 -0.14 10.21 18.43
C ILE A 155 -0.43 8.71 18.54
N LEU A 156 0.03 8.06 19.62
CA LEU A 156 -0.26 6.65 19.89
C LEU A 156 -1.77 6.38 20.00
N ASP A 157 -2.51 7.25 20.69
CA ASP A 157 -3.97 7.16 20.79
C ASP A 157 -4.64 7.22 19.41
N ILE A 158 -4.13 8.05 18.50
CA ILE A 158 -4.66 8.12 17.14
C ILE A 158 -4.34 6.84 16.35
N PHE A 159 -3.14 6.25 16.54
CA PHE A 159 -2.82 4.94 15.96
C PHE A 159 -3.68 3.81 16.53
N ILE A 160 -3.99 3.83 17.83
CA ILE A 160 -4.89 2.85 18.45
C ILE A 160 -6.28 2.95 17.83
N ASN A 161 -6.82 4.16 17.67
CA ASN A 161 -8.10 4.38 16.99
C ASN A 161 -8.08 3.94 15.52
N PHE A 162 -6.94 4.07 14.84
CA PHE A 162 -6.76 3.54 13.49
C PHE A 162 -6.74 2.01 13.47
N ALA A 163 -6.02 1.38 14.40
CA ALA A 163 -5.97 -0.08 14.56
C ALA A 163 -7.38 -0.66 14.81
N SER A 164 -8.15 -0.08 15.73
CA SER A 164 -9.51 -0.54 16.02
C SER A 164 -10.44 -0.48 14.81
N ARG A 165 -10.28 0.50 13.91
CA ARG A 165 -11.07 0.58 12.68
C ARG A 165 -10.67 -0.48 11.67
N LEU A 166 -9.37 -0.77 11.52
CA LEU A 166 -8.91 -1.86 10.68
C LEU A 166 -9.31 -3.24 11.22
N ASP A 167 -9.32 -3.44 12.54
CA ASP A 167 -9.79 -4.68 13.15
C ASP A 167 -11.30 -4.87 12.98
N ASN A 168 -12.08 -3.80 13.12
CA ASN A 168 -13.50 -3.82 12.81
C ASN A 168 -13.74 -4.12 11.33
N PHE A 169 -12.95 -3.52 10.43
CA PHE A 169 -13.03 -3.81 9.00
C PHE A 169 -12.70 -5.28 8.68
N GLU A 170 -11.66 -5.85 9.30
CA GLU A 170 -11.33 -7.28 9.16
C GLU A 170 -12.49 -8.17 9.65
N THR A 171 -13.13 -7.80 10.76
CA THR A 171 -14.29 -8.53 11.28
C THR A 171 -15.45 -8.53 10.27
N VAL A 172 -15.65 -7.42 9.55
CA VAL A 172 -16.65 -7.34 8.46
C VAL A 172 -16.27 -8.23 7.27
N LEU A 173 -14.98 -8.38 6.97
CA LEU A 173 -14.51 -9.28 5.90
C LEU A 173 -14.68 -10.77 6.27
N CYS A 174 -14.54 -11.11 7.55
CA CYS A 174 -14.64 -12.46 8.07
C CYS A 174 -16.08 -12.79 8.46
N ALA A 175 -16.93 -13.11 7.46
CA ALA A 175 -18.31 -13.54 7.68
C ALA A 175 -18.38 -14.72 8.67
N ASP A 176 -19.25 -14.63 9.67
CA ASP A 176 -19.43 -15.63 10.75
C ASP A 176 -18.13 -15.99 11.50
N GLY A 177 -17.14 -15.09 11.52
CA GLY A 177 -15.84 -15.30 12.16
C GLY A 177 -14.88 -16.19 11.37
N CYS A 178 -15.25 -16.59 10.15
CA CYS A 178 -14.38 -17.36 9.27
C CYS A 178 -13.70 -16.44 8.24
N PRO A 179 -12.37 -16.53 8.05
CA PRO A 179 -11.71 -15.81 6.96
C PRO A 179 -12.21 -16.33 5.61
N PRO A 180 -12.46 -15.45 4.62
CA PRO A 180 -12.90 -15.85 3.28
C PRO A 180 -11.69 -16.27 2.41
N TYR A 181 -10.78 -17.05 2.98
CA TYR A 181 -9.65 -17.66 2.29
C TYR A 181 -9.32 -19.01 2.93
N TRP A 182 -8.72 -19.91 2.15
CA TRP A 182 -8.42 -21.27 2.61
C TRP A 182 -7.05 -21.73 2.09
N PRO A 183 -6.36 -22.60 2.85
CA PRO A 183 -5.17 -23.27 2.35
C PRO A 183 -5.53 -24.16 1.14
N HIS A 184 -4.70 -24.14 0.11
CA HIS A 184 -4.90 -24.94 -1.10
C HIS A 184 -3.68 -25.83 -1.40
N GLY A 185 -3.91 -27.11 -1.69
CA GLY A 185 -2.88 -28.09 -2.06
C GLY A 185 -2.68 -29.21 -1.04
N ASP A 186 -1.67 -30.06 -1.30
CA ASP A 186 -1.30 -31.19 -0.45
C ASP A 186 -0.26 -30.78 0.59
N ALA A 187 -0.58 -30.89 1.88
CA ALA A 187 0.34 -30.59 2.97
C ALA A 187 1.39 -31.72 3.12
N LYS A 188 2.42 -31.71 2.27
CA LYS A 188 3.51 -32.69 2.36
C LYS A 188 4.69 -32.18 3.17
N ASP A 189 5.16 -30.94 2.97
CA ASP A 189 6.33 -30.41 3.71
C ASP A 189 6.39 -28.87 3.85
N ALA A 190 5.40 -28.11 3.38
CA ALA A 190 5.41 -26.64 3.39
C ALA A 190 4.04 -26.07 3.79
N PRO A 191 4.00 -24.83 4.34
CA PRO A 191 2.73 -24.15 4.56
C PRO A 191 1.98 -23.99 3.23
N LEU A 192 0.69 -24.34 3.24
CA LEU A 192 -0.13 -24.27 2.04
C LEU A 192 -0.46 -22.81 1.69
N PRO A 193 -0.36 -22.43 0.41
CA PRO A 193 -0.71 -21.10 -0.04
C PRO A 193 -2.22 -20.83 0.08
N PHE A 194 -2.60 -19.56 0.15
CA PHE A 194 -3.99 -19.13 0.36
C PHE A 194 -4.72 -18.87 -0.94
N TRP A 195 -5.90 -19.47 -1.07
CA TRP A 195 -6.84 -19.23 -2.15
C TRP A 195 -7.98 -18.34 -1.68
N TYR A 196 -8.53 -17.59 -2.63
CA TYR A 196 -9.57 -16.60 -2.37
C TYR A 196 -10.75 -16.79 -3.34
N PRO A 197 -11.97 -16.36 -2.97
CA PRO A 197 -13.10 -16.34 -3.88
C PRO A 197 -12.88 -15.46 -5.11
N ASN A 198 -12.12 -14.38 -4.96
CA ASN A 198 -11.76 -13.46 -6.04
C ASN A 198 -10.54 -12.59 -5.66
N ILE A 199 -9.97 -11.96 -6.68
CA ILE A 199 -8.83 -11.04 -6.56
C ILE A 199 -9.09 -9.83 -5.65
N THR A 200 -10.33 -9.35 -5.55
CA THR A 200 -10.64 -8.19 -4.70
C THR A 200 -10.43 -8.53 -3.23
N LEU A 201 -10.82 -9.74 -2.80
CA LEU A 201 -10.56 -10.22 -1.43
C LEU A 201 -9.07 -10.48 -1.20
N ALA A 202 -8.38 -11.11 -2.15
CA ALA A 202 -6.93 -11.35 -2.04
C ALA A 202 -6.16 -10.03 -1.86
N ASN A 203 -6.50 -9.01 -2.66
CA ASN A 203 -5.92 -7.68 -2.53
C ASN A 203 -6.32 -7.00 -1.21
N ALA A 204 -7.60 -7.07 -0.80
CA ALA A 204 -8.03 -6.46 0.45
C ALA A 204 -7.26 -7.03 1.66
N PHE A 205 -7.11 -8.35 1.77
CA PHE A 205 -6.39 -8.98 2.88
C PHE A 205 -4.89 -8.69 2.86
N THR A 206 -4.22 -8.82 1.71
CA THR A 206 -2.78 -8.55 1.63
C THR A 206 -2.44 -7.11 1.94
N TYR A 207 -3.28 -6.16 1.53
CA TYR A 207 -3.11 -4.73 1.87
C TYR A 207 -3.46 -4.47 3.34
N LEU A 208 -4.52 -5.07 3.86
CA LEU A 208 -4.89 -4.97 5.28
C LEU A 208 -3.73 -5.43 6.18
N TRP A 209 -3.16 -6.60 5.91
CA TRP A 209 -2.03 -7.14 6.66
C TRP A 209 -0.79 -6.25 6.54
N ALA A 210 -0.53 -5.68 5.35
CA ALA A 210 0.56 -4.74 5.15
C ALA A 210 0.37 -3.45 5.97
N LEU A 211 -0.85 -2.89 5.99
CA LEU A 211 -1.18 -1.72 6.81
C LEU A 211 -1.02 -2.03 8.30
N LYS A 212 -1.43 -3.23 8.74
CA LYS A 212 -1.25 -3.71 10.11
C LYS A 212 0.21 -3.73 10.54
N ILE A 213 1.06 -4.33 9.73
CA ILE A 213 2.51 -4.35 9.97
C ILE A 213 3.06 -2.91 10.10
N ILE A 214 2.65 -2.00 9.22
CA ILE A 214 3.15 -0.61 9.24
C ILE A 214 2.75 0.10 10.53
N TYR A 215 1.47 0.13 10.90
CA TYR A 215 1.07 0.88 12.10
C TYR A 215 1.63 0.23 13.38
N MET A 216 1.73 -1.11 13.44
CA MET A 216 2.31 -1.83 14.58
C MET A 216 3.79 -1.49 14.75
N GLY A 217 4.53 -1.42 13.65
CA GLY A 217 5.93 -0.99 13.65
C GLY A 217 6.10 0.45 14.15
N GLU A 218 5.22 1.35 13.74
CA GLU A 218 5.24 2.75 14.17
C GLU A 218 4.86 2.93 15.64
N MET A 219 3.83 2.23 16.10
CA MET A 219 3.46 2.23 17.51
C MET A 219 4.61 1.72 18.38
N LYS A 220 5.29 0.64 17.95
CA LYS A 220 6.50 0.15 18.61
C LYS A 220 7.60 1.20 18.60
N ARG A 221 7.85 1.88 17.47
CA ARG A 221 8.86 2.95 17.37
C ARG A 221 8.56 4.10 18.33
N LEU A 222 7.33 4.61 18.34
CA LEU A 222 6.89 5.70 19.22
C LEU A 222 6.96 5.33 20.70
N SER A 223 6.65 4.07 21.05
CA SER A 223 6.73 3.60 22.44
C SER A 223 8.11 3.74 23.07
N THR A 224 9.17 3.81 22.27
CA THR A 224 10.55 3.98 22.76
C THR A 224 10.83 5.38 23.33
N TYR A 225 9.97 6.36 23.04
CA TYR A 225 10.08 7.74 23.52
C TYR A 225 9.27 8.00 24.81
N LEU A 226 8.48 7.02 25.26
CA LEU A 226 7.76 7.12 26.52
C LEU A 226 8.67 6.76 27.71
N PRO A 227 8.52 7.42 28.88
CA PRO A 227 9.26 7.06 30.08
C PRO A 227 9.05 5.60 30.47
N ARG A 228 10.14 4.86 30.73
CA ARG A 228 10.07 3.45 31.20
C ARG A 228 9.42 3.29 32.59
N ASP A 229 9.39 4.39 33.35
CA ASP A 229 8.96 4.45 34.76
C ASP A 229 7.59 5.13 34.95
N SER A 230 6.87 5.46 33.87
CA SER A 230 5.42 5.60 34.05
C SER A 230 4.92 4.23 34.55
N PRO A 231 4.08 4.18 35.60
CA PRO A 231 3.55 2.90 36.04
C PRO A 231 3.00 2.23 34.79
N LYS A 232 3.37 0.96 34.55
CA LYS A 232 2.95 0.13 33.41
C LYS A 232 1.42 0.00 33.26
N ASP A 233 0.67 0.78 34.03
CA ASP A 233 -0.76 0.84 34.22
C ASP A 233 -1.38 2.20 33.86
N SER A 234 -0.62 3.25 33.46
CA SER A 234 -1.23 4.56 33.11
C SER A 234 -1.56 4.78 31.63
N LEU A 235 -1.14 3.89 30.73
CA LEU A 235 -1.90 3.66 29.50
C LEU A 235 -3.02 2.71 29.89
N SER A 236 -4.24 3.21 30.04
CA SER A 236 -5.39 2.49 30.61
C SER A 236 -5.38 0.98 30.27
N PRO A 237 -5.56 0.09 31.26
CA PRO A 237 -5.54 -1.36 31.05
C PRO A 237 -6.59 -1.72 29.98
N GLY A 238 -6.11 -2.01 28.76
CA GLY A 238 -6.93 -2.20 27.56
C GLY A 238 -6.46 -1.51 26.27
N ARG A 239 -5.45 -0.63 26.29
CA ARG A 239 -5.02 0.14 25.08
C ARG A 239 -3.92 -0.48 24.22
N LEU A 240 -3.07 -1.34 24.79
CA LEU A 240 -2.09 -2.15 24.05
C LEU A 240 -2.27 -3.59 24.53
N HIS A 241 -3.07 -4.38 23.82
CA HIS A 241 -3.37 -5.75 24.24
C HIS A 241 -2.17 -6.72 24.14
N LEU A 242 -1.09 -6.31 23.49
CA LEU A 242 0.07 -7.16 23.18
C LEU A 242 1.36 -6.54 23.73
N SER A 243 2.20 -7.38 24.34
CA SER A 243 3.59 -7.06 24.64
C SER A 243 4.40 -6.80 23.36
N LEU A 244 5.57 -6.16 23.47
CA LEU A 244 6.46 -5.93 22.32
C LEU A 244 6.83 -7.23 21.58
N ALA A 245 7.01 -8.33 22.32
CA ALA A 245 7.35 -9.63 21.75
C ALA A 245 6.17 -10.25 20.99
N GLU A 246 4.95 -10.13 21.53
CA GLU A 246 3.73 -10.59 20.85
C GLU A 246 3.45 -9.75 19.60
N ASN A 247 3.71 -8.44 19.65
CA ASN A 247 3.61 -7.54 18.51
C ASN A 247 4.58 -7.95 17.39
N ASP A 248 5.84 -8.26 17.73
CA ASP A 248 6.84 -8.73 16.76
C ASP A 248 6.45 -10.07 16.13
N LEU A 249 5.97 -11.01 16.94
CA LEU A 249 5.49 -12.31 16.45
C LEU A 249 4.31 -12.12 15.49
N LEU A 250 3.36 -11.24 15.82
CA LEU A 250 2.20 -10.98 14.98
C LEU A 250 2.58 -10.31 13.65
N MET A 251 3.52 -9.35 13.64
CA MET A 251 4.03 -8.79 12.38
C MET A 251 4.67 -9.85 11.48
N VAL A 252 5.39 -10.82 12.06
CA VAL A 252 5.95 -11.96 11.30
C VAL A 252 4.84 -12.88 10.77
N VAL A 253 3.79 -13.14 11.54
CA VAL A 253 2.62 -13.92 11.09
C VAL A 253 1.95 -13.23 9.91
N LEU A 254 1.67 -11.93 10.00
CA LEU A 254 1.07 -11.14 8.92
C LEU A 254 1.96 -11.15 7.66
N ALA A 255 3.28 -11.00 7.82
CA ALA A 255 4.22 -11.06 6.70
C ALA A 255 4.21 -12.43 6.00
N ARG A 256 4.08 -13.52 6.76
CA ARG A 256 3.91 -14.87 6.20
C ARG A 256 2.58 -15.04 5.50
N GLN A 257 1.48 -14.50 6.04
CA GLN A 257 0.18 -14.54 5.38
C GLN A 257 0.23 -13.83 4.02
N ILE A 258 0.87 -12.67 3.93
CA ILE A 258 1.14 -11.98 2.66
C ILE A 258 1.88 -12.92 1.70
N GLN A 259 2.97 -13.55 2.14
CA GLN A 259 3.75 -14.47 1.31
C GLN A 259 2.92 -15.67 0.80
N LEU A 260 2.01 -16.19 1.61
CA LEU A 260 1.13 -17.31 1.25
C LEU A 260 0.05 -16.94 0.23
N SER A 261 -0.28 -15.66 0.09
CA SER A 261 -1.25 -15.18 -0.93
C SER A 261 -0.65 -15.04 -2.33
N MET A 262 0.67 -15.07 -2.46
CA MET A 262 1.34 -14.70 -3.71
C MET A 262 1.05 -15.67 -4.83
N GLU A 263 0.97 -16.98 -4.56
CA GLU A 263 0.65 -17.97 -5.59
C GLU A 263 -0.71 -17.70 -6.23
N TYR A 264 -1.73 -17.32 -5.45
CA TYR A 264 -3.04 -16.96 -5.98
C TYR A 264 -2.98 -15.68 -6.83
N LEU A 265 -2.31 -14.63 -6.33
CA LEU A 265 -2.22 -13.33 -7.01
C LEU A 265 -1.40 -13.37 -8.30
N LEU A 266 -0.50 -14.35 -8.44
CA LEU A 266 0.38 -14.53 -9.60
C LEU A 266 -0.17 -15.50 -10.65
N GLN A 267 -1.39 -16.03 -10.47
CA GLN A 267 -2.07 -16.84 -11.49
C GLN A 267 -2.25 -16.06 -12.80
N ASP A 268 -2.25 -16.77 -13.93
CA ASP A 268 -2.39 -16.14 -15.26
C ASP A 268 -3.78 -15.49 -15.43
N GLU A 269 -4.80 -16.05 -14.78
CA GLU A 269 -6.17 -15.54 -14.76
C GLU A 269 -6.30 -14.17 -14.08
N MET A 270 -5.31 -13.78 -13.27
CA MET A 270 -5.31 -12.48 -12.57
C MET A 270 -4.81 -11.33 -13.44
N GLU A 271 -4.40 -11.63 -14.68
CA GLU A 271 -3.89 -10.70 -15.69
C GLU A 271 -2.84 -9.74 -15.12
N LEU A 272 -2.84 -8.46 -15.51
CA LEU A 272 -1.91 -7.46 -14.98
C LEU A 272 -2.23 -7.07 -13.53
N PHE A 273 -3.50 -7.14 -13.12
CA PHE A 273 -3.96 -6.58 -11.85
C PHE A 273 -3.48 -7.37 -10.63
N GLY A 274 -3.40 -8.70 -10.72
CA GLY A 274 -2.88 -9.53 -9.62
C GLY A 274 -1.39 -9.31 -9.37
N PRO A 275 -0.52 -9.59 -10.35
CA PRO A 275 0.93 -9.41 -10.22
C PRO A 275 1.33 -7.98 -9.80
N SER A 276 0.74 -6.95 -10.40
CA SER A 276 1.08 -5.55 -10.06
C SER A 276 0.65 -5.16 -8.65
N SER A 277 -0.43 -5.73 -8.09
CA SER A 277 -0.88 -5.42 -6.74
C SER A 277 0.04 -5.97 -5.64
N THR A 278 0.88 -6.98 -5.96
CA THR A 278 1.78 -7.65 -5.00
C THR A 278 2.94 -6.78 -4.52
N PHE A 279 3.32 -5.75 -5.28
CA PHE A 279 4.53 -4.96 -5.06
C PHE A 279 4.59 -4.35 -3.65
N PHE A 280 3.51 -3.71 -3.23
CA PHE A 280 3.45 -3.05 -1.92
C PHE A 280 3.43 -4.06 -0.76
N PRO A 281 2.53 -5.07 -0.73
CA PRO A 281 2.55 -6.09 0.32
C PRO A 281 3.89 -6.83 0.42
N LEU A 282 4.49 -7.22 -0.71
CA LEU A 282 5.81 -7.90 -0.72
C LEU A 282 6.91 -7.04 -0.13
N LYS A 283 6.93 -5.73 -0.43
CA LYS A 283 7.87 -4.79 0.17
C LYS A 283 7.76 -4.78 1.70
N VAL A 284 6.53 -4.72 2.22
CA VAL A 284 6.28 -4.69 3.67
C VAL A 284 6.68 -6.02 4.32
N ALA A 285 6.31 -7.16 3.73
CA ALA A 285 6.71 -8.48 4.23
C ALA A 285 8.24 -8.65 4.21
N TYR A 286 8.90 -8.24 3.12
CA TYR A 286 10.36 -8.28 3.00
C TYR A 286 11.04 -7.44 4.08
N GLN A 287 10.51 -6.25 4.40
CA GLN A 287 11.07 -5.40 5.46
C GLN A 287 11.07 -6.12 6.82
N ILE A 288 10.03 -6.89 7.15
CA ILE A 288 9.96 -7.70 8.37
C ILE A 288 10.99 -8.82 8.36
N PHE A 289 11.04 -9.64 7.30
CA PHE A 289 12.01 -10.74 7.23
C PHE A 289 13.46 -10.27 7.19
N LYS A 290 13.72 -9.09 6.63
CA LYS A 290 15.05 -8.47 6.59
C LYS A 290 15.58 -8.10 7.99
N MET A 291 14.72 -7.94 9.00
CA MET A 291 15.15 -7.61 10.37
C MET A 291 15.97 -8.74 11.00
N ASP A 292 15.71 -10.00 10.65
CA ASP A 292 16.52 -11.17 11.01
C ASP A 292 16.77 -12.05 9.77
N LYS A 293 17.72 -11.63 8.95
CA LYS A 293 18.07 -12.33 7.69
C LYS A 293 18.49 -13.78 7.89
N VAL A 294 19.05 -14.13 9.05
CA VAL A 294 19.52 -15.48 9.32
C VAL A 294 18.32 -16.36 9.70
N GLY A 295 17.45 -15.85 10.58
CA GLY A 295 16.22 -16.54 10.99
C GLY A 295 15.20 -16.72 9.87
N PHE A 296 15.10 -15.77 8.94
CA PHE A 296 14.10 -15.76 7.87
C PHE A 296 14.68 -16.01 6.47
N LYS A 297 15.79 -16.74 6.38
CA LYS A 297 16.45 -17.04 5.09
C LYS A 297 15.51 -17.73 4.09
N VAL A 298 14.63 -18.61 4.57
CA VAL A 298 13.69 -19.36 3.73
C VAL A 298 12.62 -18.44 3.17
N GLU A 299 12.04 -17.58 4.00
CA GLU A 299 11.05 -16.58 3.60
C GLU A 299 11.62 -15.57 2.60
N ILE A 300 12.85 -15.08 2.83
CA ILE A 300 13.54 -14.18 1.90
C ILE A 300 13.75 -14.85 0.53
N ALA A 301 14.20 -16.11 0.52
CA ALA A 301 14.37 -16.86 -0.73
C ALA A 301 13.03 -17.12 -1.43
N CYS A 302 11.93 -17.24 -0.69
CA CYS A 302 10.59 -17.34 -1.26
C CYS A 302 10.15 -16.03 -1.94
N ILE A 303 10.41 -14.88 -1.31
CA ILE A 303 10.15 -13.57 -1.94
C ILE A 303 10.99 -13.42 -3.22
N GLU A 304 12.26 -13.81 -3.21
CA GLU A 304 13.10 -13.78 -4.42
C GLU A 304 12.49 -14.59 -5.58
N LYS A 305 11.97 -15.79 -5.31
CA LYS A 305 11.27 -16.60 -6.32
C LYS A 305 10.04 -15.91 -6.89
N TYR A 306 9.23 -15.24 -6.06
CA TYR A 306 8.06 -14.50 -6.55
C TYR A 306 8.48 -13.30 -7.41
N LEU A 307 9.60 -12.66 -7.09
CA LEU A 307 10.17 -11.60 -7.94
C LEU A 307 10.68 -12.16 -9.28
N ASP A 308 11.24 -13.37 -9.31
CA ASP A 308 11.58 -14.05 -10.56
C ASP A 308 10.32 -14.27 -11.42
N VAL A 309 9.21 -14.72 -10.82
CA VAL A 309 7.92 -14.89 -11.52
C VAL A 309 7.36 -13.56 -12.04
N LEU A 310 7.52 -12.46 -11.29
CA LEU A 310 7.13 -11.13 -11.73
C LEU A 310 7.96 -10.65 -12.93
N ASP A 311 9.27 -10.91 -12.92
CA ASP A 311 10.14 -10.61 -14.05
C ASP A 311 9.74 -11.41 -15.30
N ASP A 312 9.43 -12.70 -15.15
CA ASP A 312 8.95 -13.56 -16.23
C ASP A 312 7.60 -13.08 -16.82
N LYS A 313 6.77 -12.44 -16.00
CA LYS A 313 5.53 -11.76 -16.40
C LYS A 313 5.76 -10.35 -16.97
N GLY A 314 7.01 -9.91 -17.09
CA GLY A 314 7.39 -8.62 -17.67
C GLY A 314 7.32 -7.43 -16.71
N LEU A 315 7.15 -7.65 -15.40
CA LEU A 315 7.11 -6.62 -14.37
C LEU A 315 8.49 -6.35 -13.78
N LEU A 316 9.41 -5.94 -14.65
CA LEU A 316 10.85 -5.84 -14.39
C LEU A 316 11.25 -4.84 -13.29
N SER A 317 10.37 -3.91 -12.91
CA SER A 317 10.64 -2.96 -11.84
C SER A 317 10.41 -3.54 -10.43
N ALA A 318 9.81 -4.74 -10.32
CA ALA A 318 9.35 -5.31 -9.05
C ALA A 318 10.47 -5.40 -8.00
N ARG A 319 11.67 -5.81 -8.42
CA ARG A 319 12.82 -5.94 -7.51
C ARG A 319 13.26 -4.61 -6.92
N SER A 320 13.43 -3.59 -7.78
CA SER A 320 13.83 -2.26 -7.33
C SER A 320 12.81 -1.71 -6.33
N PHE A 321 11.51 -1.93 -6.60
CA PHE A 321 10.42 -1.51 -5.73
C PHE A 321 10.41 -2.23 -4.37
N VAL A 322 10.49 -3.56 -4.36
CA VAL A 322 10.37 -4.41 -3.16
C VAL A 322 11.62 -4.31 -2.28
N PHE A 323 12.80 -4.29 -2.89
CA PHE A 323 14.06 -4.22 -2.14
C PHE A 323 14.51 -2.79 -1.80
N GLY A 324 13.93 -1.78 -2.45
CA GLY A 324 14.32 -0.37 -2.29
C GLY A 324 15.74 -0.11 -2.79
N ARG A 325 16.07 -0.65 -3.97
CA ARG A 325 17.37 -0.48 -4.63
C ARG A 325 17.28 0.52 -5.76
#